data_AF-A0A329QVT8-F1
#
_entry.id   AF-A0A329QVT8-F1
#
_cell.length_a   1.000
_cell.length_b   1.000
_cell.length_c   1.000
_cell.angle_alpha   90.00
_cell.angle_beta   90.00
_cell.angle_gamma   90.00
#
_symmetry.space_group_name_H-M   'P 1'
#
loop_
_entity.id
_entity.type
_entity.pdbx_description
1 polymer ?
#
loop_
_entity_poly.entity_id
_entity_poly.type
_entity_poly.pdbx_seq_one_letter_code
_entity_poly.pdbx_strand_id
1 'polypeptide(L)'
;MDEHDQTGRTAGEPAGDGRVTQQALIAVTCAVMVVGIGIGLVIGATAFDSDTEGDLAVAESADDTAAESSRFEAAKDACAAESSYITVLDDGSALEVLGAGEERPGATLDEVFCVLDELAVPESTVSRMTSTRALDGTLDASWDDVAASWSYHPDNGLTIILEGRS
;
A
#
# COMPACT_ATOMS: atom_id res chain seq x y z
N MET A 1 -15.95 -55.54 13.84
CA MET A 1 -16.47 -54.81 15.00
C MET A 1 -15.84 -53.43 14.96
N ASP A 2 -16.44 -52.32 14.54
CA ASP A 2 -17.72 -51.90 13.97
C ASP A 2 -17.37 -50.51 13.38
N GLU A 3 -17.39 -50.27 12.07
CA GLU A 3 -18.55 -49.76 11.29
C GLU A 3 -19.41 -48.70 12.01
N HIS A 4 -19.14 -47.42 11.71
CA HIS A 4 -20.10 -46.31 11.73
C HIS A 4 -19.77 -45.40 10.54
N ASP A 5 -20.37 -45.66 9.37
CA ASP A 5 -21.68 -45.22 8.87
C ASP A 5 -21.74 -43.74 8.46
N GLN A 6 -21.77 -43.56 7.14
CA GLN A 6 -22.11 -42.34 6.43
C GLN A 6 -23.63 -42.24 6.29
N THR A 7 -24.28 -41.31 6.97
CA THR A 7 -25.62 -40.79 6.60
C THR A 7 -25.74 -39.38 7.20
N GLY A 8 -26.21 -38.32 6.55
CA GLY A 8 -26.77 -38.12 5.22
C GLY A 8 -27.02 -36.62 4.98
N ARG A 9 -27.17 -36.31 3.69
CA ARG A 9 -27.62 -35.06 3.06
C ARG A 9 -28.60 -34.19 3.88
N THR A 10 -28.38 -32.88 3.82
CA THR A 10 -29.44 -31.94 3.41
C THR A 10 -28.84 -30.86 2.50
N ALA A 11 -29.11 -31.00 1.20
CA ALA A 11 -29.08 -29.89 0.26
C ALA A 11 -30.20 -28.92 0.64
N GLY A 12 -29.88 -27.63 0.61
CA GLY A 12 -30.80 -26.55 0.92
C GLY A 12 -30.38 -25.27 0.21
N GLU A 13 -30.34 -25.31 -1.12
CA GLU A 13 -30.53 -24.09 -1.93
C GLU A 13 -32.03 -23.80 -2.01
N PRO A 14 -32.44 -22.57 -1.71
CA PRO A 14 -33.38 -21.90 -2.58
C PRO A 14 -32.73 -20.68 -3.24
N ALA A 15 -32.91 -20.63 -4.56
CA ALA A 15 -32.67 -19.50 -5.42
C ALA A 15 -33.46 -18.26 -4.96
N GLY A 16 -32.77 -17.13 -4.89
CA GLY A 16 -33.34 -15.79 -4.75
C GLY A 16 -32.70 -14.86 -5.77
N ASP A 17 -33.19 -14.90 -7.00
CA ASP A 17 -32.97 -13.89 -8.04
C ASP A 17 -33.70 -12.60 -7.63
N GLY A 18 -32.93 -11.61 -7.22
CA GLY A 18 -33.39 -10.27 -6.90
C GLY A 18 -32.56 -9.24 -7.65
N ARG A 19 -32.74 -9.17 -8.97
CA ARG A 19 -32.28 -8.03 -9.78
C ARG A 19 -32.86 -6.74 -9.21
N VAL A 20 -32.05 -5.99 -8.48
CA VAL A 20 -32.35 -4.60 -8.15
C VAL A 20 -31.52 -3.71 -9.08
N THR A 21 -32.18 -3.37 -10.18
CA THR A 21 -32.18 -2.07 -10.87
C THR A 21 -30.86 -1.29 -10.98
N GLN A 22 -30.28 -1.40 -12.18
CA GLN A 22 -29.31 -0.52 -12.82
C GLN A 22 -29.67 0.98 -12.70
N GLN A 23 -29.11 1.72 -11.73
CA GLN A 23 -28.93 3.19 -11.70
C GLN A 23 -27.84 3.49 -10.64
N ALA A 24 -26.76 4.24 -10.83
CA ALA A 24 -26.31 5.10 -11.91
C ALA A 24 -24.77 5.09 -11.91
N LEU A 25 -24.16 4.93 -13.09
CA LEU A 25 -22.77 5.33 -13.29
C LEU A 25 -22.68 6.84 -13.02
N ILE A 26 -22.10 7.22 -11.89
CA ILE A 26 -21.58 8.59 -11.73
C ILE A 26 -20.15 8.53 -12.27
N ALA A 27 -20.03 8.71 -13.58
CA ALA A 27 -18.76 9.01 -14.21
C ALA A 27 -18.30 10.39 -13.71
N VAL A 28 -17.53 10.42 -12.62
CA VAL A 28 -16.76 11.61 -12.23
C VAL A 28 -15.62 11.74 -13.23
N THR A 29 -15.95 12.28 -14.40
CA THR A 29 -14.98 12.80 -15.34
C THR A 29 -14.55 14.17 -14.80
N CYS A 30 -13.55 14.17 -13.94
CA CYS A 30 -12.77 15.40 -13.70
C CYS A 30 -12.09 15.74 -15.01
N ALA A 31 -12.73 16.63 -15.76
CA ALA A 31 -12.19 17.20 -16.98
C ALA A 31 -10.84 17.86 -16.64
N VAL A 32 -9.76 17.23 -17.09
CA VAL A 32 -8.47 17.89 -17.28
C VAL A 32 -8.70 18.97 -18.33
N MET A 33 -9.01 20.19 -17.89
CA MET A 33 -8.94 21.36 -18.76
C MET A 33 -7.49 21.77 -18.91
N VAL A 34 -6.92 21.26 -20.00
CA VAL A 34 -5.81 21.83 -20.75
C VAL A 34 -6.00 23.34 -20.90
N VAL A 35 -4.89 24.09 -20.84
CA VAL A 35 -4.50 25.23 -21.71
C VAL A 35 -3.64 26.20 -20.90
N GLY A 36 -2.39 25.81 -20.68
CA GLY A 36 -1.30 26.75 -20.46
C GLY A 36 -0.57 26.99 -21.78
N ILE A 37 -1.22 27.65 -22.74
CA ILE A 37 -0.58 28.10 -23.97
C ILE A 37 0.34 29.27 -23.59
N GLY A 38 1.58 28.96 -23.24
CA GLY A 38 2.66 29.93 -23.16
C GLY A 38 3.18 30.25 -24.56
N ILE A 39 2.45 31.08 -25.33
CA ILE A 39 3.02 31.73 -26.52
C ILE A 39 3.94 32.84 -26.00
N GLY A 40 5.17 32.48 -25.67
CA GLY A 40 6.27 33.41 -25.46
C GLY A 40 6.80 33.86 -26.82
N LEU A 41 6.25 34.95 -27.35
CA LEU A 41 6.78 35.62 -28.53
C LEU A 41 8.02 36.43 -28.13
N VAL A 42 9.20 35.81 -28.19
CA VAL A 42 10.48 36.52 -28.01
C VAL A 42 11.05 36.85 -29.39
N ILE A 43 10.75 38.06 -29.87
CA ILE A 43 11.54 38.70 -30.94
C ILE A 43 12.70 39.39 -30.23
N GLY A 44 13.90 38.83 -30.35
CA GLY A 44 15.12 39.42 -29.82
C GLY A 44 16.34 38.80 -30.50
N ALA A 45 16.70 39.33 -31.67
CA ALA A 45 17.91 38.92 -32.39
C ALA A 45 19.16 39.56 -31.75
N THR A 46 19.95 38.74 -31.05
CA THR A 46 21.41 38.94 -30.93
C THR A 46 22.06 37.58 -31.09
N ALA A 47 22.90 37.45 -32.11
CA ALA A 47 23.61 36.23 -32.45
C ALA A 47 24.57 35.82 -31.31
N PHE A 48 24.32 34.67 -30.70
CA PHE A 48 25.32 33.87 -30.03
C PHE A 48 25.29 32.48 -30.66
N ASP A 49 26.31 32.21 -31.46
CA ASP A 49 26.66 30.90 -32.01
C ASP A 49 27.49 30.19 -30.94
N SER A 50 27.00 29.08 -30.40
CA SER A 50 27.79 28.00 -29.77
C SER A 50 26.88 26.88 -29.26
N ASP A 51 27.06 25.71 -29.86
CA ASP A 51 27.00 24.37 -29.25
C ASP A 51 25.71 24.00 -28.49
N THR A 52 24.75 23.43 -29.22
CA THR A 52 23.73 22.55 -28.63
C THR A 52 24.41 21.23 -28.25
N GLU A 53 25.10 21.24 -27.12
CA GLU A 53 25.36 20.04 -26.36
C GLU A 53 24.01 19.57 -25.80
N GLY A 54 23.64 18.33 -26.10
CA GLY A 54 22.40 17.73 -25.64
C GLY A 54 22.41 17.65 -24.12
N ASP A 55 21.71 18.59 -23.48
CA ASP A 55 21.29 18.45 -22.10
C ASP A 55 20.22 17.35 -22.07
N LEU A 56 20.63 16.17 -21.63
CA LEU A 56 19.72 15.14 -21.16
C LEU A 56 19.03 15.73 -19.93
N ALA A 57 17.92 16.42 -20.14
CA ALA A 57 17.00 16.75 -19.08
C ALA A 57 16.59 15.42 -18.44
N VAL A 58 17.25 15.07 -17.34
CA VAL A 58 16.81 14.04 -16.42
C VAL A 58 15.53 14.62 -15.84
N ALA A 59 14.39 14.23 -16.42
CA ALA A 59 13.12 14.37 -15.75
C ALA A 59 13.26 13.54 -14.47
N GLU A 60 13.54 14.22 -13.36
CA GLU A 60 13.50 13.63 -12.03
C GLU A 60 12.10 13.06 -11.87
N SER A 61 12.00 11.74 -11.71
CA SER A 61 10.75 10.99 -11.57
C SER A 61 10.09 11.33 -10.24
N ALA A 62 9.59 12.56 -10.08
CA ALA A 62 8.89 13.00 -8.88
C ALA A 62 7.46 12.41 -8.79
N ASP A 63 6.93 11.89 -9.90
CA ASP A 63 5.59 11.30 -9.94
C ASP A 63 5.49 9.99 -9.15
N ASP A 64 6.55 9.19 -9.14
CA ASP A 64 6.52 7.85 -8.53
C ASP A 64 6.55 7.94 -7.00
N THR A 65 7.48 8.73 -6.45
CA THR A 65 7.59 8.96 -5.00
C THR A 65 6.35 9.64 -4.41
N ALA A 66 5.69 10.54 -5.15
CA ALA A 66 4.46 11.18 -4.67
C ALA A 66 3.28 10.18 -4.61
N ALA A 67 3.21 9.23 -5.54
CA ALA A 67 2.22 8.16 -5.50
C ALA A 67 2.48 7.23 -4.29
N GLU A 68 3.74 6.86 -4.04
CA GLU A 68 4.16 6.08 -2.88
C GLU A 68 3.83 6.79 -1.56
N SER A 69 4.11 8.09 -1.48
CA SER A 69 3.76 8.89 -0.29
C SER A 69 2.26 8.86 0.01
N SER A 70 1.44 8.94 -1.04
CA SER A 70 -0.01 8.95 -0.86
C SER A 70 -0.58 7.60 -0.43
N ARG A 71 0.05 6.48 -0.80
CA ARG A 71 -0.52 5.13 -0.53
C ARG A 71 -0.39 4.74 0.94
N PHE A 72 0.73 5.08 1.59
CA PHE A 72 0.94 4.75 3.01
C PHE A 72 0.08 5.62 3.93
N GLU A 73 -0.10 6.90 3.58
CA GLU A 73 -1.08 7.78 4.23
C GLU A 73 -2.51 7.27 4.06
N ALA A 74 -2.91 6.92 2.83
CA ALA A 74 -4.23 6.37 2.56
C ALA A 74 -4.51 5.08 3.37
N ALA A 75 -3.54 4.17 3.43
CA ALA A 75 -3.69 2.93 4.19
C ALA A 75 -3.83 3.17 5.69
N LYS A 76 -3.03 4.09 6.25
CA LYS A 76 -3.19 4.51 7.65
C LYS A 76 -4.57 5.12 7.89
N ASP A 77 -5.00 6.06 7.06
CA ASP A 77 -6.27 6.75 7.25
C ASP A 77 -7.48 5.80 7.15
N ALA A 78 -7.41 4.82 6.25
CA ALA A 78 -8.46 3.82 6.09
C ALA A 78 -8.58 2.86 7.28
N CYS A 79 -7.45 2.41 7.83
CA CYS A 79 -7.41 1.31 8.78
C CYS A 79 -7.17 1.73 10.24
N ALA A 80 -6.48 2.85 10.45
CA ALA A 80 -5.82 3.16 11.71
C ALA A 80 -5.59 4.68 11.91
N ALA A 81 -6.54 5.52 11.46
CA ALA A 81 -6.41 6.98 11.44
C ALA A 81 -5.98 7.58 12.79
N GLU A 82 -6.52 7.05 13.89
CA GLU A 82 -6.24 7.52 15.25
C GLU A 82 -5.14 6.70 15.96
N SER A 83 -4.55 5.70 15.30
CA SER A 83 -3.56 4.82 15.89
C SER A 83 -2.20 5.49 15.99
N SER A 84 -1.60 5.45 17.19
CA SER A 84 -0.23 5.89 17.42
C SER A 84 0.81 4.81 17.13
N TYR A 85 0.37 3.60 16.77
CA TYR A 85 1.23 2.44 16.52
C TYR A 85 1.42 2.14 15.02
N ILE A 86 0.73 2.89 14.18
CA ILE A 86 0.87 2.87 12.72
C ILE A 86 1.22 4.29 12.30
N THR A 87 2.47 4.48 11.88
CA THR A 87 3.05 5.80 11.68
C THR A 87 3.61 5.91 10.28
N VAL A 88 3.15 6.92 9.55
CA VAL A 88 3.74 7.30 8.27
C VAL A 88 5.06 8.03 8.56
N LEU A 89 6.12 7.62 7.87
CA LEU A 89 7.48 8.14 8.00
C LEU A 89 7.92 8.82 6.70
N ASP A 90 9.09 9.46 6.74
CA ASP A 90 9.83 9.95 5.56
C ASP A 90 8.96 10.70 4.54
N ASP A 91 8.20 11.69 5.02
CA ASP A 91 7.30 12.54 4.22
C ASP A 91 6.33 11.73 3.34
N GLY A 92 5.80 10.64 3.91
CA GLY A 92 4.82 9.77 3.26
C GLY A 92 5.44 8.49 2.71
N SER A 93 6.72 8.46 2.39
CA SER A 93 7.33 7.39 1.58
C SER A 93 7.58 6.07 2.31
N ALA A 94 7.29 6.02 3.61
CA ALA A 94 7.42 4.82 4.42
C ALA A 94 6.32 4.70 5.49
N LEU A 95 6.10 3.48 5.98
CA LEU A 95 5.14 3.16 7.04
C LEU A 95 5.75 2.23 8.07
N GLU A 96 5.71 2.63 9.34
CA GLU A 96 6.01 1.79 10.49
C GLU A 96 4.71 1.22 11.09
N VAL A 97 4.70 -0.09 11.35
CA VAL A 97 3.62 -0.79 12.04
C VAL A 97 4.20 -1.51 13.25
N LEU A 98 3.72 -1.15 14.44
CA LEU A 98 4.09 -1.74 15.72
C LEU A 98 2.91 -2.55 16.27
N GLY A 99 2.93 -3.87 16.11
CA GLY A 99 1.94 -4.78 16.70
C GLY A 99 2.11 -4.92 18.21
N ALA A 100 1.03 -5.28 18.91
CA ALA A 100 1.08 -5.50 20.36
C ALA A 100 1.94 -6.72 20.76
N GLY A 101 2.67 -6.59 21.87
CA GLY A 101 3.42 -7.66 22.53
C GLY A 101 2.96 -7.89 23.97
N GLU A 102 3.63 -8.80 24.68
CA GLU A 102 3.30 -9.15 26.07
C GLU A 102 3.56 -7.99 27.05
N GLU A 103 4.58 -7.17 26.79
CA GLU A 103 5.04 -6.09 27.67
C GLU A 103 4.88 -4.70 27.03
N ARG A 104 4.53 -4.64 25.75
CA ARG A 104 4.39 -3.39 24.98
C ARG A 104 3.00 -3.32 24.32
N PRO A 105 2.25 -2.23 24.53
CA PRO A 105 1.05 -2.01 23.73
C PRO A 105 1.44 -1.74 22.28
N GLY A 106 0.53 -2.04 21.37
CA GLY A 106 0.71 -1.87 19.93
C GLY A 106 -0.63 -1.92 19.19
N ALA A 107 -0.56 -1.81 17.87
CA ALA A 107 -1.68 -1.99 16.97
C ALA A 107 -2.35 -3.35 17.20
N THR A 108 -3.67 -3.35 17.12
CA THR A 108 -4.47 -4.57 17.15
C THR A 108 -4.19 -5.41 15.91
N LEU A 109 -4.43 -6.73 15.99
CA LEU A 109 -4.28 -7.59 14.82
C LEU A 109 -5.17 -7.14 13.66
N ASP A 110 -6.38 -6.65 13.94
CA ASP A 110 -7.29 -6.15 12.91
C ASP A 110 -6.73 -4.90 12.20
N GLU A 111 -6.15 -3.94 12.93
CA GLU A 111 -5.46 -2.78 12.32
C GLU A 111 -4.25 -3.21 11.48
N VAL A 112 -3.43 -4.13 11.99
CA VAL A 112 -2.25 -4.63 11.28
C VAL A 112 -2.66 -5.32 9.98
N PHE A 113 -3.61 -6.26 10.03
CA PHE A 113 -4.07 -6.95 8.83
C PHE A 113 -4.80 -6.04 7.84
N CYS A 114 -5.57 -5.05 8.32
CA CYS A 114 -6.21 -4.08 7.45
C CYS A 114 -5.17 -3.29 6.63
N VAL A 115 -4.12 -2.78 7.29
CA VAL A 115 -3.06 -2.02 6.59
C VAL A 115 -2.30 -2.90 5.60
N LEU A 116 -2.00 -4.15 5.97
CA LEU A 116 -1.32 -5.07 5.05
C LEU A 116 -2.18 -5.43 3.83
N ASP A 117 -3.51 -5.54 4.00
CA ASP A 117 -4.46 -5.78 2.91
C ASP A 117 -4.61 -4.55 2.00
N GLU A 118 -4.76 -3.36 2.56
CA GLU A 118 -4.86 -2.10 1.81
C GLU A 118 -3.60 -1.82 0.98
N LEU A 119 -2.43 -2.24 1.47
CA LEU A 119 -1.16 -2.15 0.75
C LEU A 119 -0.87 -3.36 -0.15
N ALA A 120 -1.86 -4.23 -0.35
CA ALA A 120 -1.79 -5.41 -1.21
C ALA A 120 -0.57 -6.30 -0.95
N VAL A 121 -0.18 -6.45 0.33
CA VAL A 121 0.97 -7.28 0.72
C VAL A 121 0.68 -8.74 0.30
N PRO A 122 1.58 -9.41 -0.44
CA PRO A 122 1.35 -10.77 -0.90
C PRO A 122 1.07 -11.72 0.27
N GLU A 123 0.10 -12.63 0.12
CA GLU A 123 -0.27 -13.60 1.16
C GLU A 123 0.93 -14.44 1.63
N SER A 124 1.88 -14.74 0.73
CA SER A 124 3.13 -15.43 1.10
C SER A 124 4.00 -14.60 2.05
N THR A 125 4.02 -13.28 1.89
CA THR A 125 4.75 -12.36 2.78
C THR A 125 4.05 -12.26 4.13
N VAL A 126 2.72 -12.12 4.14
CA VAL A 126 1.91 -12.14 5.38
C VAL A 126 2.08 -13.46 6.14
N SER A 127 2.09 -14.59 5.43
CA SER A 127 2.34 -15.91 6.01
C SER A 127 3.74 -16.00 6.64
N ARG A 128 4.76 -15.43 5.99
CA ARG A 128 6.10 -15.35 6.58
C ARG A 128 6.11 -14.49 7.84
N MET A 129 5.50 -13.30 7.82
CA MET A 129 5.38 -12.41 8.98
C MET A 129 4.74 -13.12 10.18
N THR A 130 3.58 -13.76 9.97
CA THR A 130 2.85 -14.47 11.03
C THR A 130 3.57 -15.72 11.56
N SER A 131 4.49 -16.30 10.78
CA SER A 131 5.32 -17.43 11.20
C SER A 131 6.67 -17.04 11.82
N THR A 132 7.00 -15.74 11.84
CA THR A 132 8.31 -15.24 12.28
C THR A 132 8.48 -15.39 13.79
N ARG A 133 9.64 -15.88 14.22
CA ARG A 133 9.99 -16.04 15.64
C ARG A 133 11.13 -15.09 16.00
N ALA A 134 11.29 -14.84 17.29
CA ALA A 134 12.35 -13.94 17.79
C ALA A 134 13.77 -14.34 17.38
N LEU A 135 14.03 -15.64 17.22
CA LEU A 135 15.35 -16.14 16.83
C LEU A 135 15.64 -15.99 15.33
N ASP A 136 14.63 -15.66 14.52
CA ASP A 136 14.80 -15.51 13.07
C ASP A 136 15.40 -14.14 12.71
N GLY A 137 15.42 -13.18 13.66
CA GLY A 137 15.97 -11.85 13.48
C GLY A 137 15.07 -10.94 12.63
N THR A 138 15.68 -9.98 11.94
CA THR A 138 14.99 -9.17 10.92
C THR A 138 14.95 -9.95 9.61
N LEU A 139 13.77 -10.00 9.00
CA LEU A 139 13.51 -10.63 7.71
C LEU A 139 13.00 -9.57 6.73
N ASP A 140 13.24 -9.80 5.45
CA ASP A 140 12.90 -8.85 4.39
C ASP A 140 12.09 -9.49 3.25
N ALA A 141 11.33 -8.68 2.53
CA ALA A 141 10.66 -9.02 1.29
C ALA A 141 10.50 -7.78 0.40
N SER A 142 10.24 -7.99 -0.88
CA SER A 142 9.85 -6.93 -1.80
C SER A 142 8.82 -7.44 -2.78
N TRP A 143 7.89 -6.59 -3.15
CA TRP A 143 6.87 -6.84 -4.17
C TRP A 143 6.48 -5.51 -4.80
N ASP A 144 6.17 -5.52 -6.10
CA ASP A 144 5.94 -4.30 -6.87
C ASP A 144 7.01 -3.24 -6.54
N ASP A 145 6.60 -2.05 -6.16
CA ASP A 145 7.46 -0.93 -5.78
C ASP A 145 7.57 -0.81 -4.24
N VAL A 146 7.40 -1.90 -3.48
CA VAL A 146 7.47 -1.92 -2.01
C VAL A 146 8.67 -2.77 -1.55
N ALA A 147 9.46 -2.23 -0.62
CA ALA A 147 10.36 -3.00 0.22
C ALA A 147 9.77 -3.10 1.63
N ALA A 148 9.89 -4.27 2.25
CA ALA A 148 9.47 -4.50 3.62
C ALA A 148 10.56 -5.18 4.41
N SER A 149 10.76 -4.74 5.66
CA SER A 149 11.52 -5.45 6.67
C SER A 149 10.65 -5.64 7.91
N TRP A 150 10.78 -6.78 8.58
CA TRP A 150 10.06 -7.02 9.82
C TRP A 150 10.86 -7.88 10.79
N SER A 151 10.53 -7.75 12.07
CA SER A 151 11.04 -8.60 13.14
C SER A 151 9.94 -8.85 14.16
N TYR A 152 10.11 -9.89 14.98
CA TYR A 152 9.17 -10.22 16.05
C TYR A 152 9.90 -10.43 17.36
N HIS A 153 9.33 -9.95 18.46
CA HIS A 153 9.72 -10.36 19.81
C HIS A 153 8.46 -10.51 20.68
N PRO A 154 8.32 -11.55 21.51
CA PRO A 154 7.12 -11.73 22.35
C PRO A 154 6.78 -10.48 23.19
N ASP A 155 7.77 -9.91 23.88
CA ASP A 155 7.59 -8.70 24.70
C ASP A 155 7.16 -7.47 23.90
N ASN A 156 7.71 -7.28 22.69
CA ASN A 156 7.55 -6.05 21.91
C ASN A 156 6.49 -6.13 20.81
N GLY A 157 6.09 -7.34 20.42
CA GLY A 157 5.23 -7.60 19.27
C GLY A 157 5.97 -7.69 17.94
N LEU A 158 5.20 -7.56 16.86
CA LEU A 158 5.68 -7.49 15.48
C LEU A 158 6.07 -6.04 15.15
N THR A 159 7.24 -5.83 14.56
CA THR A 159 7.65 -4.53 14.01
C THR A 159 7.82 -4.70 12.52
N ILE A 160 7.13 -3.87 11.73
CA ILE A 160 7.21 -3.85 10.27
C ILE A 160 7.61 -2.44 9.83
N ILE A 161 8.56 -2.36 8.91
CA ILE A 161 8.89 -1.15 8.17
C ILE A 161 8.61 -1.44 6.69
N LEU A 162 7.80 -0.60 6.07
CA LEU A 162 7.45 -0.63 4.66
C LEU A 162 7.99 0.65 4.01
N GLU A 163 8.66 0.52 2.87
CA GLU A 163 9.30 1.63 2.16
C GLU A 163 8.91 1.56 0.68
N GLY A 164 8.59 2.70 0.09
CA GLY A 164 8.43 2.81 -1.36
C GLY A 164 9.78 2.73 -2.10
N ARG A 165 9.80 2.12 -3.28
CA ARG A 165 10.98 2.02 -4.14
C ARG A 165 10.77 2.83 -5.42
N SER A 166 11.46 3.97 -5.51
CA SER A 166 11.60 4.80 -6.71
C SER A 166 12.64 4.27 -7.70
#